data_AF-A0A7V0YV80-F1
#
_entry.id   AF-A0A7V0YV80-F1
#
_cell.length_a   1.000
_cell.length_b   1.000
_cell.length_c   1.000
_cell.angle_alpha   90.00
_cell.angle_beta   90.00
_cell.angle_gamma   90.00
#
_symmetry.space_group_name_H-M   'P 1'
#
loop_
_entity.id
_entity.type
_entity.pdbx_description
1 polymer ?
#
loop_
_entity_poly.entity_id
_entity_poly.type
_entity_poly.pdbx_seq_one_letter_code
_entity_poly.pdbx_strand_id
1 'polypeptide(L)'
;SEYNKRRAECERGVKILEKFLPGISALRDIKIDDIKKYSSHIPEITEKRCLYVVKENIRVLESVSAIKEYDLLKFGELMNESHIGLRDEYEVSCPELDAMVEIAWEIDGVIGSRMTGAGFGGCTVSIVIEDCLQELIDKVNEEYPKRTGLQPEIYICTAEDGAGIIEI
;
A
#
# COMPACT_ATOMS: atom_id res chain seq x y z
N SER A 1 12.55 2.69 -15.49
CA SER A 1 12.33 2.18 -14.13
C SER A 1 11.01 1.41 -14.09
N GLU A 2 10.86 0.47 -13.16
CA GLU A 2 9.59 -0.25 -12.96
C GLU A 2 8.44 0.69 -12.58
N TYR A 3 8.72 1.76 -11.82
CA TYR A 3 7.74 2.80 -11.52
C TYR A 3 7.11 3.41 -12.80
N ASN A 4 7.93 3.80 -13.77
CA ASN A 4 7.44 4.38 -15.03
C ASN A 4 6.64 3.37 -15.85
N LYS A 5 6.94 2.07 -15.74
CA LYS A 5 6.17 1.00 -16.37
C LYS A 5 4.76 0.90 -15.77
N ARG A 6 4.64 0.87 -14.43
CA ARG A 6 3.34 0.84 -13.74
C ARG A 6 2.48 2.07 -14.06
N ARG A 7 3.11 3.25 -14.09
CA ARG A 7 2.45 4.49 -14.51
C ARG A 7 1.93 4.40 -15.94
N ALA A 8 2.75 3.96 -16.89
CA ALA A 8 2.36 3.82 -18.29
C ALA A 8 1.26 2.77 -18.50
N GLU A 9 1.25 1.69 -17.71
CA GLU A 9 0.16 0.71 -17.69
C GLU A 9 -1.17 1.35 -17.26
N CYS A 10 -1.17 2.14 -16.18
CA CYS A 10 -2.37 2.86 -15.74
C CYS A 10 -2.85 3.92 -16.75
N GLU A 11 -1.93 4.72 -17.29
CA GLU A 11 -2.24 5.74 -18.32
C GLU A 11 -2.83 5.11 -19.59
N ARG A 12 -2.33 3.92 -19.98
CA ARG A 12 -2.90 3.15 -21.08
C ARG A 12 -4.35 2.74 -20.79
N GLY A 13 -4.64 2.28 -19.57
CA GLY A 13 -6.00 1.91 -19.17
C GLY A 13 -6.97 3.07 -19.26
N VAL A 14 -6.59 4.25 -18.73
CA VAL A 14 -7.39 5.48 -18.84
C VAL A 14 -7.66 5.83 -20.31
N LYS A 15 -6.62 5.83 -21.17
CA LYS A 15 -6.75 6.15 -22.60
C LYS A 15 -7.66 5.18 -23.37
N ILE A 16 -7.72 3.92 -22.97
CA ILE A 16 -8.63 2.93 -23.56
C ILE A 16 -10.07 3.21 -23.12
N LEU A 17 -10.26 3.39 -21.81
CA LEU A 17 -11.57 3.56 -21.20
C LEU A 17 -12.23 4.90 -21.56
N GLU A 18 -11.46 5.94 -21.84
CA GLU A 18 -11.96 7.27 -22.26
C GLU A 18 -12.83 7.19 -23.52
N LYS A 19 -12.59 6.20 -24.39
CA LYS A 19 -13.40 5.94 -25.59
C LYS A 19 -14.83 5.49 -25.27
N PHE A 20 -15.04 4.94 -24.08
CA PHE A 20 -16.31 4.35 -23.64
C PHE A 20 -16.95 5.12 -22.49
N LEU A 21 -16.15 5.86 -21.72
CA LEU A 21 -16.54 6.63 -20.54
C LEU A 21 -16.16 8.10 -20.76
N PRO A 22 -17.03 8.91 -21.40
CA PRO A 22 -16.71 10.30 -21.67
C PRO A 22 -16.55 11.09 -20.36
N GLY A 23 -15.49 11.90 -20.28
CA GLY A 23 -15.23 12.79 -19.15
C GLY A 23 -14.29 12.24 -18.07
N ILE A 24 -13.80 11.00 -18.19
CA ILE A 24 -12.75 10.51 -17.30
C ILE A 24 -11.40 11.14 -17.65
N SER A 25 -10.58 11.39 -16.63
CA SER A 25 -9.22 11.95 -16.77
C SER A 25 -8.16 11.11 -16.08
N ALA A 26 -8.57 10.32 -15.07
CA ALA A 26 -7.70 9.45 -14.30
C ALA A 26 -8.49 8.25 -13.75
N LEU A 27 -7.78 7.26 -13.21
CA LEU A 27 -8.40 6.06 -12.62
C LEU A 27 -9.33 6.37 -11.43
N ARG A 28 -9.17 7.52 -10.75
CA ARG A 28 -10.10 7.95 -9.69
C ARG A 28 -11.52 8.21 -10.20
N ASP A 29 -11.67 8.49 -11.51
CA ASP A 29 -12.95 8.81 -12.13
C ASP A 29 -13.70 7.53 -12.58
N ILE A 30 -13.12 6.34 -12.37
CA ILE A 30 -13.57 5.05 -12.92
C ILE A 30 -14.04 4.13 -11.79
N LYS A 31 -15.15 3.40 -12.01
CA LYS A 31 -15.62 2.35 -11.09
C LYS A 31 -15.08 0.98 -11.48
N ILE A 32 -14.99 0.06 -10.52
CA ILE A 32 -14.58 -1.33 -10.75
C ILE A 32 -15.45 -1.99 -11.84
N ASP A 33 -16.77 -1.77 -11.78
CA ASP A 33 -17.70 -2.35 -12.75
C ASP A 33 -17.51 -1.81 -14.17
N ASP A 34 -17.03 -0.58 -14.32
CA ASP A 34 -16.71 -0.03 -15.63
C ASP A 34 -15.50 -0.76 -16.23
N ILE A 35 -14.46 -1.03 -15.44
CA ILE A 35 -13.28 -1.80 -15.90
C ILE A 35 -13.73 -3.19 -16.35
N LYS A 36 -14.50 -3.90 -15.53
CA LYS A 36 -15.02 -5.24 -15.86
C LYS A 36 -15.87 -5.24 -17.13
N LYS A 37 -16.75 -4.24 -17.28
CA LYS A 37 -17.63 -4.09 -18.44
C LYS A 37 -16.86 -3.96 -19.75
N TYR A 38 -15.70 -3.30 -19.73
CA TYR A 38 -14.86 -3.09 -20.91
C TYR A 38 -13.58 -3.94 -20.92
N SER A 39 -13.49 -4.97 -20.07
CA SER A 39 -12.32 -5.85 -19.92
C SER A 39 -11.81 -6.40 -21.26
N SER A 40 -12.70 -6.79 -22.18
CA SER A 40 -12.34 -7.28 -23.51
C SER A 40 -11.57 -6.28 -24.39
N HIS A 41 -11.55 -4.99 -24.03
CA HIS A 41 -10.83 -3.94 -24.74
C HIS A 41 -9.50 -3.57 -24.05
N ILE A 42 -9.22 -4.12 -22.88
CA ILE A 42 -8.08 -3.76 -22.04
C ILE A 42 -7.10 -4.95 -22.03
N PRO A 43 -5.79 -4.74 -22.27
CA PRO A 43 -4.82 -5.80 -22.07
C PRO A 43 -4.85 -6.30 -20.62
N GLU A 44 -4.78 -7.62 -20.41
CA GLU A 44 -4.91 -8.25 -19.08
C GLU A 44 -4.04 -7.58 -18.00
N ILE A 45 -2.76 -7.33 -18.30
CA ILE A 45 -1.85 -6.67 -17.35
C ILE A 45 -2.30 -5.25 -17.01
N THR A 46 -2.82 -4.52 -17.99
CA THR A 46 -3.34 -3.16 -17.82
C THR A 46 -4.61 -3.17 -16.99
N GLU A 47 -5.52 -4.12 -17.25
CA GLU A 47 -6.72 -4.32 -16.46
C GLU A 47 -6.36 -4.60 -14.99
N LYS A 48 -5.44 -5.54 -14.75
CA LYS A 48 -4.96 -5.89 -13.40
C LYS A 48 -4.43 -4.66 -12.65
N ARG A 49 -3.59 -3.83 -13.29
CA ARG A 49 -3.06 -2.59 -12.66
C ARG A 49 -4.16 -1.56 -12.38
N CYS A 50 -5.07 -1.37 -13.32
CA CYS A 50 -6.17 -0.41 -13.15
C CYS A 50 -7.12 -0.84 -12.04
N LEU A 51 -7.47 -2.12 -11.97
CA LEU A 51 -8.31 -2.68 -10.91
C LEU A 51 -7.69 -2.45 -9.55
N TYR A 52 -6.39 -2.74 -9.39
CA TYR A 52 -5.69 -2.47 -8.13
C TYR A 52 -5.79 -1.00 -7.73
N VAL A 53 -5.47 -0.06 -8.63
CA VAL A 53 -5.47 1.37 -8.30
C VAL A 53 -6.88 1.87 -7.94
N VAL A 54 -7.92 1.40 -8.64
CA VAL A 54 -9.30 1.76 -8.31
C VAL A 54 -9.71 1.19 -6.94
N LYS A 55 -9.37 -0.06 -6.64
CA LYS A 55 -9.59 -0.66 -5.31
C LYS A 55 -8.84 0.11 -4.23
N GLU A 56 -7.59 0.49 -4.47
CA GLU A 56 -6.77 1.22 -3.51
C GLU A 56 -7.33 2.63 -3.25
N ASN A 57 -7.87 3.31 -4.27
CA ASN A 57 -8.59 4.59 -4.07
C ASN A 57 -9.80 4.43 -3.15
N ILE A 58 -10.57 3.35 -3.29
CA ILE A 58 -11.71 3.04 -2.41
C ILE A 58 -11.20 2.77 -0.99
N ARG A 59 -10.16 1.95 -0.87
CA ARG A 59 -9.53 1.59 0.40
C ARG A 59 -9.05 2.80 1.19
N VAL A 60 -8.53 3.82 0.51
CA VAL A 60 -8.15 5.10 1.14
C VAL A 60 -9.37 5.80 1.75
N LEU A 61 -10.50 5.84 1.05
CA LEU A 61 -11.73 6.46 1.58
C LEU A 61 -12.31 5.66 2.76
N GLU A 62 -12.23 4.33 2.70
CA GLU A 62 -12.60 3.45 3.81
C GLU A 62 -11.68 3.66 5.02
N SER A 63 -10.38 3.83 4.79
CA SER A 63 -9.38 4.09 5.83
C SER A 63 -9.65 5.42 6.54
N VAL A 64 -9.97 6.46 5.78
CA VAL A 64 -10.38 7.76 6.33
C VAL A 64 -11.63 7.63 7.20
N SER A 65 -12.58 6.79 6.81
CA SER A 65 -13.81 6.55 7.58
C SER A 65 -13.51 5.81 8.88
N ALA A 66 -12.73 4.72 8.80
CA ALA A 66 -12.29 3.95 9.96
C ALA A 66 -11.55 4.81 11.00
N ILE A 67 -10.62 5.68 10.55
CA ILE A 67 -9.89 6.59 11.45
C ILE A 67 -10.85 7.58 12.13
N LYS A 68 -11.83 8.14 11.40
CA LYS A 68 -12.83 9.07 11.98
C LYS A 68 -13.74 8.41 13.00
N GLU A 69 -13.99 7.12 12.84
CA GLU A 69 -14.79 6.30 13.74
C GLU A 69 -13.97 5.67 14.87
N TYR A 70 -12.67 5.96 14.94
CA TYR A 70 -11.71 5.37 15.89
C TYR A 70 -11.60 3.84 15.78
N ASP A 71 -11.94 3.27 14.61
CA ASP A 71 -11.82 1.84 14.32
C ASP A 71 -10.42 1.53 13.78
N LEU A 72 -9.45 1.47 14.70
CA LEU A 72 -8.06 1.16 14.36
C LEU A 72 -7.89 -0.25 13.80
N LEU A 73 -8.70 -1.22 14.27
CA LEU A 73 -8.64 -2.59 13.75
C LEU A 73 -9.02 -2.61 12.28
N LYS A 74 -10.10 -1.93 11.90
CA LYS A 74 -10.48 -1.82 10.49
C LYS A 74 -9.42 -1.11 9.66
N PHE A 75 -8.81 -0.05 10.20
CA PHE A 75 -7.72 0.63 9.50
C PHE A 75 -6.51 -0.29 9.28
N GLY A 76 -6.16 -1.10 10.27
CA GLY A 76 -5.11 -2.12 10.17
C GLY A 76 -5.39 -3.19 9.12
N GLU A 77 -6.61 -3.73 9.08
CA GLU A 77 -7.05 -4.65 8.02
C GLU A 77 -6.86 -4.04 6.63
N LEU A 78 -7.27 -2.77 6.46
CA LEU A 78 -7.10 -2.06 5.18
C LEU A 78 -5.62 -1.85 4.84
N MET A 79 -4.74 -1.59 5.82
CA MET A 79 -3.29 -1.57 5.56
C MET A 79 -2.80 -2.91 5.02
N ASN A 80 -3.21 -4.01 5.65
CA ASN A 80 -2.77 -5.36 5.27
C ASN A 80 -3.27 -5.74 3.87
N GLU A 81 -4.56 -5.48 3.59
CA GLU A 81 -5.15 -5.72 2.27
C GLU A 81 -4.48 -4.87 1.17
N SER A 82 -4.04 -3.65 1.51
CA SER A 82 -3.24 -2.84 0.59
C SER A 82 -1.89 -3.49 0.28
N HIS A 83 -1.17 -3.98 1.29
CA HIS A 83 0.12 -4.64 1.07
C HIS A 83 -0.03 -5.87 0.16
N ILE A 84 -1.03 -6.71 0.43
CA ILE A 84 -1.37 -7.88 -0.41
C ILE A 84 -1.63 -7.44 -1.84
N GLY A 85 -2.42 -6.38 -2.04
CA GLY A 85 -2.67 -5.81 -3.36
C GLY A 85 -1.40 -5.28 -4.04
N LEU A 86 -0.52 -4.59 -3.31
CA LEU A 86 0.76 -4.10 -3.84
C LEU A 86 1.69 -5.23 -4.26
N ARG A 87 1.70 -6.35 -3.52
CA ARG A 87 2.50 -7.54 -3.81
C ARG A 87 1.92 -8.33 -4.99
N ASP A 88 0.65 -8.67 -4.92
CA ASP A 88 0.04 -9.68 -5.81
C ASP A 88 -0.63 -9.06 -7.04
N GLU A 89 -1.27 -7.89 -6.87
CA GLU A 89 -2.03 -7.22 -7.93
C GLU A 89 -1.23 -6.13 -8.65
N TYR A 90 -0.45 -5.33 -7.92
CA TYR A 90 0.37 -4.24 -8.50
C TYR A 90 1.82 -4.65 -8.73
N GLU A 91 2.30 -5.72 -8.08
CA GLU A 91 3.64 -6.28 -8.23
C GLU A 91 4.74 -5.20 -8.06
N VAL A 92 4.68 -4.48 -6.95
CA VAL A 92 5.70 -3.47 -6.57
C VAL A 92 6.36 -3.76 -5.22
N SER A 93 5.97 -4.84 -4.54
CA SER A 93 6.70 -5.30 -3.36
C SER A 93 7.99 -6.05 -3.74
N CYS A 94 8.71 -6.56 -2.74
CA CYS A 94 9.87 -7.43 -2.90
C CYS A 94 10.03 -8.34 -1.67
N PRO A 95 10.84 -9.41 -1.74
CA PRO A 95 11.01 -10.35 -0.62
C PRO A 95 11.40 -9.68 0.69
N GLU A 96 12.16 -8.57 0.63
CA GLU A 96 12.55 -7.79 1.79
C GLU A 96 11.36 -7.07 2.44
N LEU A 97 10.55 -6.37 1.64
CA LEU A 97 9.34 -5.70 2.14
C LEU A 97 8.33 -6.71 2.69
N ASP A 98 8.12 -7.81 1.96
CA ASP A 98 7.20 -8.88 2.34
C ASP A 98 7.65 -9.52 3.66
N ALA A 99 8.95 -9.76 3.83
CA ALA A 99 9.49 -10.32 5.07
C ALA A 99 9.22 -9.42 6.28
N MET A 100 9.40 -8.12 6.13
CA MET A 100 9.19 -7.17 7.22
C MET A 100 7.70 -7.06 7.61
N VAL A 101 6.80 -7.06 6.62
CA VAL A 101 5.34 -7.05 6.88
C VAL A 101 4.88 -8.36 7.50
N GLU A 102 5.32 -9.51 6.99
CA GLU A 102 4.93 -10.81 7.51
C GLU A 102 5.40 -11.03 8.95
N ILE A 103 6.63 -10.60 9.29
CA ILE A 103 7.10 -10.62 10.68
C ILE A 103 6.20 -9.76 11.57
N ALA A 104 5.81 -8.57 11.11
CA ALA A 104 4.94 -7.69 11.87
C ALA A 104 3.55 -8.32 12.10
N TRP A 105 2.99 -9.02 11.12
CA TRP A 105 1.70 -9.71 11.26
C TRP A 105 1.69 -10.89 12.24
N GLU A 106 2.85 -11.40 12.65
CA GLU A 106 2.94 -12.47 13.65
C GLU A 106 2.70 -11.98 15.09
N ILE A 107 2.66 -10.66 15.30
CA ILE A 107 2.62 -10.06 16.63
C ILE A 107 1.22 -9.53 16.90
N ASP A 108 0.56 -10.06 17.94
CA ASP A 108 -0.83 -9.73 18.28
C ASP A 108 -1.07 -8.23 18.48
N GLY A 109 -0.05 -7.48 18.93
CA GLY A 109 -0.13 -6.04 19.12
C GLY A 109 0.06 -5.19 17.86
N VAL A 110 0.35 -5.80 16.70
CA VAL A 110 0.45 -5.09 15.42
C VAL A 110 -0.93 -5.02 14.78
N ILE A 111 -1.48 -3.81 14.73
CA ILE A 111 -2.79 -3.52 14.17
C ILE A 111 -2.79 -3.73 12.64
N GLY A 112 -1.73 -3.29 11.97
CA GLY A 112 -1.54 -3.50 10.54
C GLY A 112 -0.17 -3.04 10.07
N SER A 113 0.29 -3.61 8.95
CA SER A 113 1.60 -3.32 8.36
C SER A 113 1.55 -3.39 6.84
N ARG A 114 2.25 -2.47 6.18
CA ARG A 114 2.39 -2.44 4.72
C ARG A 114 3.67 -1.76 4.27
N MET A 115 4.12 -2.07 3.05
CA MET A 115 5.11 -1.23 2.39
C MET A 115 4.61 0.21 2.18
N THR A 116 5.53 1.16 2.21
CA THR A 116 5.25 2.59 1.94
C THR A 116 6.21 3.15 0.89
N GLY A 117 5.76 4.16 0.15
CA GLY A 117 6.49 4.71 -0.99
C GLY A 117 6.32 3.90 -2.28
N ALA A 118 7.32 3.96 -3.16
CA ALA A 118 7.23 3.41 -4.52
C ALA A 118 7.34 1.87 -4.61
N GLY A 119 7.86 1.23 -3.56
CA GLY A 119 8.16 -0.20 -3.54
C GLY A 119 9.52 -0.53 -4.18
N PHE A 120 9.72 -1.82 -4.48
CA PHE A 120 10.99 -2.39 -4.94
C PHE A 120 12.13 -2.19 -3.94
N GLY A 121 11.80 -2.26 -2.64
CA GLY A 121 12.65 -1.91 -1.52
C GLY A 121 12.14 -0.67 -0.78
N GLY A 122 12.95 -0.17 0.16
CA GLY A 122 12.59 0.97 1.00
C GLY A 122 12.04 0.53 2.36
N CYS A 123 10.92 1.11 2.78
CA CYS A 123 10.40 0.98 4.13
C CYS A 123 9.03 0.29 4.16
N THR A 124 8.71 -0.29 5.31
CA THR A 124 7.34 -0.61 5.71
C THR A 124 6.89 0.37 6.79
N VAL A 125 5.58 0.46 7.01
CA VAL A 125 4.97 1.19 8.11
C VAL A 125 4.02 0.25 8.83
N SER A 126 4.13 0.23 10.16
CA SER A 126 3.32 -0.64 11.03
C SER A 126 2.68 0.20 12.13
N ILE A 127 1.42 -0.07 12.43
CA ILE A 127 0.73 0.49 13.59
C ILE A 127 0.77 -0.57 14.68
N VAL A 128 1.27 -0.20 15.85
CA VAL A 128 1.59 -1.13 16.93
C VAL A 128 1.06 -0.57 18.24
N ILE A 129 0.47 -1.43 19.05
CA ILE A 129 0.16 -1.12 20.46
C ILE A 129 1.48 -0.92 21.19
N GLU A 130 1.60 0.16 21.96
CA GLU A 130 2.85 0.58 22.59
C GLU A 130 3.52 -0.53 23.43
N ASP A 131 2.71 -1.30 24.18
CA ASP A 131 3.20 -2.42 25.00
C ASP A 131 3.83 -3.57 24.19
N CYS A 132 3.49 -3.69 22.90
CA CYS A 132 4.02 -4.71 22.00
C CYS A 132 5.18 -4.19 21.12
N LEU A 133 5.59 -2.93 21.29
CA LEU A 133 6.62 -2.32 20.46
C LEU A 133 7.97 -3.05 20.59
N GLN A 134 8.38 -3.39 21.82
CA GLN A 134 9.65 -4.08 22.03
C GLN A 134 9.65 -5.48 21.41
N GLU A 135 8.53 -6.20 21.50
CA GLU A 135 8.37 -7.51 20.88
C GLU A 135 8.54 -7.42 19.36
N LEU A 136 7.96 -6.40 18.72
CA LEU A 136 8.18 -6.15 17.29
C LEU A 136 9.64 -5.86 16.95
N ILE A 137 10.30 -5.00 17.72
CA ILE A 137 11.70 -4.65 17.49
C ILE A 137 12.57 -5.91 17.58
N ASP A 138 12.39 -6.70 18.62
CA ASP A 138 13.19 -7.91 18.85
C ASP A 138 12.96 -8.94 17.75
N LYS A 139 11.69 -9.20 17.40
CA LYS A 139 11.32 -10.15 16.36
C LYS A 139 11.84 -9.75 14.98
N VAL A 140 11.76 -8.46 14.61
CA VAL A 140 12.29 -7.95 13.34
C VAL A 140 13.80 -8.07 13.30
N ASN A 141 14.51 -7.68 14.36
CA ASN A 141 15.98 -7.81 14.44
C ASN A 141 16.45 -9.27 14.39
N GLU A 142 15.65 -10.19 14.91
CA GLU A 142 15.96 -11.62 14.87
C GLU A 142 15.67 -12.24 13.49
N GLU A 143 14.46 -12.07 12.95
CA GLU A 143 13.98 -12.85 11.80
C GLU A 143 14.32 -12.21 10.45
N TYR A 144 14.33 -10.87 10.36
CA TYR A 144 14.57 -10.19 9.08
C TYR A 144 15.96 -10.51 8.48
N PRO A 145 17.08 -10.50 9.25
CA PRO A 145 18.37 -10.89 8.72
C PRO A 145 18.45 -12.37 8.31
N LYS A 146 17.76 -13.27 9.00
CA LYS A 146 17.69 -14.70 8.64
C LYS A 146 17.01 -14.89 7.28
N ARG A 147 16.00 -14.07 6.97
CA ARG A 147 15.20 -14.17 5.74
C ARG A 147 15.83 -13.46 4.55
N THR A 148 16.56 -12.39 4.77
CA THR A 148 17.02 -11.48 3.69
C THR A 148 18.53 -11.32 3.60
N GLY A 149 19.27 -11.63 4.67
CA GLY A 149 20.69 -11.31 4.79
C GLY A 149 20.98 -9.82 5.05
N LEU A 150 19.95 -9.01 5.29
CA LEU A 150 20.05 -7.56 5.52
C LEU A 150 19.77 -7.21 6.98
N GLN A 151 20.32 -6.08 7.43
CA GLN A 151 20.01 -5.52 8.74
C GLN A 151 18.86 -4.51 8.63
N PRO A 152 17.84 -4.56 9.50
CA PRO A 152 16.76 -3.58 9.49
C PRO A 152 17.20 -2.29 10.19
N GLU A 153 16.61 -1.17 9.78
CA GLU A 153 16.60 0.07 10.56
C GLU A 153 15.17 0.34 11.01
N ILE A 154 14.99 0.65 12.29
CA ILE A 154 13.65 0.82 12.89
C ILE A 154 13.56 2.23 13.47
N TYR A 155 12.52 2.95 13.09
CA TYR A 155 12.22 4.30 13.53
C TYR A 155 10.85 4.32 14.20
N ILE A 156 10.80 4.77 15.44
CA ILE A 156 9.55 4.98 16.17
C ILE A 156 9.12 6.41 15.89
N CYS A 157 7.97 6.57 15.22
CA CYS A 157 7.51 7.88 14.75
C CYS A 157 6.10 8.18 15.24
N THR A 158 5.86 9.46 15.54
CA THR A 158 4.54 10.05 15.79
C THR A 158 4.14 10.96 14.64
N ALA A 159 2.86 11.30 14.54
CA ALA A 159 2.41 12.33 13.60
C ALA A 159 2.89 13.69 14.10
N GLU A 160 3.61 14.43 13.25
CA GLU A 160 4.23 15.71 13.58
C GLU A 160 3.79 16.81 12.60
N ASP A 161 4.06 18.06 12.96
CA ASP A 161 3.84 19.22 12.09
C ASP A 161 4.73 19.19 10.84
N GLY A 162 4.26 19.87 9.79
CA GLY A 162 5.03 20.07 8.55
C GLY A 162 6.12 21.13 8.66
N ALA A 163 6.73 21.49 7.53
CA ALA A 163 7.74 22.55 7.48
C ALA A 163 7.19 23.90 7.98
N GLY A 164 7.90 24.52 8.93
CA GLY A 164 7.52 25.78 9.55
C GLY A 164 8.69 26.75 9.71
N ILE A 165 8.38 28.00 10.03
CA ILE A 165 9.37 29.04 10.32
C ILE A 165 9.74 28.95 11.81
N ILE A 166 11.03 28.94 12.11
CA ILE A 166 11.54 29.07 13.49
C ILE A 166 11.96 30.53 13.67
N GLU A 167 11.31 31.22 14.60
CA GLU A 167 11.81 32.53 15.06
C GLU A 167 13.04 32.27 15.95
N ILE A 168 14.18 32.81 15.54
CA ILE A 168 15.47 32.70 16.25
C ILE A 168 15.73 33.99 17.02
#